data_AF-A0A5J4R2G3-F1
#
_entry.id   AF-A0A5J4R2G3-F1
#
_cell.length_a   1.000
_cell.length_b   1.000
_cell.length_c   1.000
_cell.angle_alpha   90.00
_cell.angle_beta   90.00
_cell.angle_gamma   90.00
#
_symmetry.space_group_name_H-M   'P 1'
#
loop_
_entity.id
_entity.type
_entity.pdbx_description
1 polymer ?
#
loop_
_entity_poly.entity_id
_entity_poly.type
_entity_poly.pdbx_seq_one_letter_code
_entity_poly.pdbx_strand_id
1 'polypeptide(L)' 'MFNYSNNGITVASVLDNRRAIIDGLFPIKIRVTYRRVRKYYSTGKNLSEEDWLKLPNTKSKTQIAIRTD' A
#
# COMPACT_ATOMS: atom_id res chain seq x y z
N MET A 1 -6.72 6.10 -1.72
CA MET A 1 -5.28 5.85 -1.92
C MET A 1 -4.53 6.73 -0.95
N PHE A 2 -3.78 6.14 -0.01
CA PHE A 2 -3.12 6.88 1.07
C PHE A 2 -1.85 7.52 0.52
N ASN A 3 -1.93 8.83 0.27
CA ASN A 3 -0.81 9.62 -0.24
C ASN A 3 -0.45 10.65 0.83
N TYR A 4 0.81 10.65 1.23
CA TYR A 4 1.41 11.68 2.05
C TYR A 4 2.45 12.43 1.21
N SER A 5 2.47 13.76 1.31
CA SER A 5 3.44 14.57 0.59
C SER A 5 3.99 15.65 1.52
N ASN A 6 5.31 15.70 1.66
CA ASN A 6 6.00 16.73 2.44
C ASN A 6 7.38 17.01 1.83
N ASN A 7 7.76 18.29 1.73
CA ASN A 7 9.09 18.73 1.27
C ASN A 7 9.59 18.04 -0.04
N GLY A 8 8.68 17.82 -1.00
CA GLY A 8 9.01 17.17 -2.27
C GLY A 8 9.20 15.65 -2.20
N ILE A 9 8.95 15.03 -1.04
CA ILE A 9 8.85 13.59 -0.86
C ILE A 9 7.37 13.21 -0.89
N THR A 10 7.01 12.29 -1.78
CA THR A 10 5.66 11.71 -1.84
C THR A 10 5.72 10.23 -1.47
N VAL A 11 4.96 9.85 -0.46
CA VAL A 11 4.82 8.48 0.03
C VAL A 11 3.43 7.99 -0.32
N ALA A 12 3.33 6.83 -0.96
CA ALA A 12 2.05 6.23 -1.36
C ALA A 12 2.04 4.73 -1.11
N SER A 13 0.97 4.22 -0.50
CA SER A 13 0.75 2.77 -0.41
C SER A 13 0.21 2.25 -1.73
N VAL A 14 0.81 1.18 -2.25
CA VAL A 14 0.48 0.59 -3.56
C VAL A 14 0.33 -0.92 -3.43
N LEU A 15 -0.75 -1.47 -3.98
CA LEU A 15 -0.91 -2.90 -4.18
C LEU A 15 -0.11 -3.34 -5.41
N ASP A 16 0.83 -4.28 -5.26
CA ASP A 16 1.58 -4.83 -6.38
C ASP A 16 0.83 -6.03 -6.98
N ASN A 17 -0.06 -5.74 -7.93
CA ASN A 17 -0.91 -6.73 -8.58
C ASN A 17 -0.23 -7.54 -9.70
N ARG A 18 1.10 -7.46 -9.83
CA ARG A 18 1.84 -8.09 -10.94
C ARG A 18 1.97 -9.60 -10.80
N ARG A 19 2.08 -10.10 -9.56
CA ARG A 19 2.14 -11.52 -9.24
C ARG A 19 1.43 -11.75 -7.91
N ALA A 20 0.41 -12.61 -7.92
CA ALA A 20 -0.16 -13.12 -6.68
C ALA A 20 0.89 -14.01 -5.98
N ILE A 21 0.97 -13.90 -4.66
CA ILE A 21 1.89 -14.73 -3.87
C ILE A 21 1.24 -16.08 -3.60
N ILE A 22 0.17 -16.09 -2.82
CA ILE A 22 -0.61 -17.26 -2.40
C ILE A 22 -2.09 -16.81 -2.30
N ASP A 23 -3.03 -17.65 -2.73
CA ASP A 23 -4.49 -17.44 -2.58
C ASP A 23 -5.03 -16.08 -3.06
N GLY A 24 -4.50 -15.55 -4.16
CA GLY A 24 -4.98 -14.28 -4.72
C GLY A 24 -4.64 -13.05 -3.88
N LEU A 25 -3.72 -13.18 -2.92
CA LEU A 25 -3.17 -12.06 -2.15
C LEU A 25 -2.00 -11.42 -2.88
N PHE A 26 -1.96 -10.10 -2.84
CA PHE A 26 -0.95 -9.27 -3.46
C PHE A 26 -0.15 -8.48 -2.41
N PRO A 27 1.17 -8.35 -2.57
CA PRO A 27 1.97 -7.61 -1.62
C PRO A 27 1.68 -6.11 -1.68
N ILE A 28 1.60 -5.49 -0.51
CA ILE A 28 1.54 -4.03 -0.38
C ILE A 28 2.97 -3.49 -0.34
N LYS A 29 3.23 -2.43 -1.09
CA LYS A 29 4.50 -1.71 -1.12
C LYS A 29 4.29 -0.25 -0.81
N ILE A 30 5.26 0.35 -0.12
CA ILE A 30 5.35 1.80 0.04
C ILE A 30 6.19 2.34 -1.10
N ARG A 31 5.58 3.16 -1.95
CA ARG A 31 6.25 3.92 -2.99
C ARG A 31 6.67 5.26 -2.43
N VAL A 32 7.98 5.49 -2.32
CA VAL A 32 8.56 6.79 -2.01
C VAL A 32 9.06 7.42 -3.30
N THR A 33 8.62 8.65 -3.56
CA THR A 33 9.04 9.45 -4.71
C THR A 33 9.74 10.70 -4.21
N TYR A 34 10.99 10.92 -4.64
CA TYR A 34 11.74 12.13 -4.33
C TYR A 34 12.59 12.51 -5.54
N ARG A 35 12.57 13.78 -5.94
CA ARG A 35 13.32 14.28 -7.13
C ARG A 35 13.11 13.42 -8.39
N ARG A 36 11.86 13.03 -8.67
CA ARG A 36 11.44 12.13 -9.77
C ARG A 36 11.99 10.69 -9.70
N VAL A 37 12.75 10.34 -8.67
CA VAL A 37 13.19 8.97 -8.41
C VAL A 37 12.13 8.25 -7.58
N ARG A 38 11.71 7.07 -8.04
CA ARG A 38 10.73 6.21 -7.35
C ARG A 38 11.46 5.02 -6.73
N LYS A 39 11.27 4.80 -5.43
CA LYS A 39 11.72 3.60 -4.71
C LYS A 39 10.51 2.90 -4.10
N TYR A 40 10.56 1.57 -4.07
CA TYR A 40 9.49 0.72 -3.53
C TYR A 40 10.04 -0.10 -2.39
N TYR A 41 9.38 -0.01 -1.24
CA TYR A 41 9.74 -0.74 -0.02
C TYR A 41 8.65 -1.74 0.31
N SER A 42 9.04 -2.98 0.61
CA SER A 42 8.11 -4.04 1.01
C SER A 42 7.61 -3.79 2.44
N THR A 43 6.30 -3.90 2.65
CA THR A 43 5.72 -3.84 4.01
C THR A 43 5.62 -5.21 4.69
N GLY A 44 5.86 -6.30 3.95
CA GLY A 44 5.64 -7.67 4.41
C GLY A 44 4.16 -8.07 4.52
N LYS A 45 3.24 -7.16 4.20
CA LYS A 45 1.80 -7.38 4.26
C LYS A 45 1.27 -7.72 2.87
N ASN A 46 0.32 -8.66 2.83
CA ASN A 46 -0.38 -9.06 1.62
C ASN A 46 -1.88 -8.82 1.79
N LEU A 47 -2.56 -8.46 0.71
CA LEU A 47 -3.98 -8.15 0.74
C LEU A 47 -4.64 -8.57 -0.58
N SER A 48 -5.93 -8.93 -0.50
CA SER A 48 -6.73 -9.16 -1.71
C SER A 48 -7.05 -7.84 -2.40
N GLU A 49 -7.37 -7.88 -3.69
CA GLU A 49 -7.79 -6.70 -4.43
C GLU A 49 -9.13 -6.13 -3.88
N GLU A 50 -10.05 -6.99 -3.48
CA GLU A 50 -11.32 -6.56 -2.87
C GLU A 50 -11.10 -5.81 -1.55
N ASP A 51 -10.27 -6.35 -0.66
CA ASP A 51 -9.96 -5.71 0.62
C ASP A 51 -9.21 -4.40 0.41
N TRP A 52 -8.38 -4.33 -0.64
CA TRP A 52 -7.66 -3.10 -0.99
C TRP A 52 -8.62 -1.98 -1.40
N LEU A 53 -9.68 -2.31 -2.13
CA LEU A 53 -10.74 -1.36 -2.49
C LEU A 53 -11.60 -0.96 -1.27
N LYS A 54 -11.76 -1.86 -0.28
CA LYS A 54 -12.52 -1.61 0.96
C LYS A 54 -11.72 -0.84 2.02
N LEU A 55 -10.39 -0.81 1.95
CA LEU A 55 -9.49 -0.14 2.91
C LEU A 55 -9.85 1.31 3.28
N PRO A 56 -10.32 2.18 2.36
CA PRO A 56 -10.68 3.55 2.72
C PRO A 56 -11.88 3.64 3.68
N ASN A 57 -12.81 2.69 3.55
CA ASN A 57 -14.12 2.74 4.21
C ASN A 57 -14.26 1.71 5.34
N THR A 58 -13.31 0.78 5.46
CA THR A 58 -13.38 -0.28 6.45
C THR A 58 -13.20 0.24 7.87
N LYS A 59 -13.99 -0.31 8.80
CA LYS A 59 -13.86 -0.11 10.25
C LYS A 59 -13.10 -1.24 10.94
N SER A 60 -12.61 -2.22 10.17
CA SER A 60 -11.88 -3.35 10.71
C SER A 60 -10.52 -2.90 11.27
N LYS A 61 -10.26 -3.18 12.55
CA LYS A 61 -9.01 -2.80 13.24
C LYS A 61 -7.77 -3.36 12.54
N THR A 62 -7.85 -4.57 12.00
CA THR A 62 -6.74 -5.22 11.28
C THR A 62 -6.39 -4.47 10.00
N GLN A 63 -7.41 -4.08 9.21
CA GLN A 63 -7.22 -3.31 7.97
C GLN A 63 -6.83 -1.85 8.24
N ILE A 64 -7.28 -1.26 9.35
CA ILE A 64 -6.82 0.07 9.79
C ILE A 64 -5.33 0.06 10.13
N ALA A 65 -4.81 -0.99 10.78
CA ALA A 65 -3.38 -1.12 11.05
C ALA A 65 -2.53 -1.23 9.78
N ILE A 66 -3.10 -1.64 8.65
CA ILE A 66 -2.44 -1.62 7.33
C ILE A 66 -2.41 -0.20 6.75
N ARG A 67 -3.41 0.62 7.09
CA ARG A 67 -3.53 2.02 6.65
C ARG A 67 -2.61 2.98 7.41
N THR A 68 -2.37 2.73 8.69
CA THR A 68 -1.64 3.65 9.57
C THR A 68 -0.13 3.39 9.67
N ASP A 69 0.35 2.31 9.05
CA ASP A 69 1.79 1.99 8.96
C ASP A 69 2.53 2.81 7.90
#